data_AF-A0A0P4QZA3-F1
#
_entry.id   AF-A0A0P4QZA3-F1
#
_cell.length_a   1.000
_cell.length_b   1.000
_cell.length_c   1.000
_cell.angle_alpha   90.00
_cell.angle_beta   90.00
_cell.angle_gamma   90.00
#
_symmetry.space_group_name_H-M   'P 1'
#
loop_
_entity.id
_entity.type
_entity.pdbx_description
1 polymer ?
#
loop_
_entity_poly.entity_id
_entity_poly.type
_entity_poly.pdbx_seq_one_letter_code
_entity_poly.pdbx_strand_id
1 'polypeptide(L)'
;MECGGVLMSDERSHTGLPSPFPGGRGPWDGAGGEGPLRTLVPNELRLPLSGWLLRIARGSAGRPALEVHSAAGLLDVSVPSTLSVSALRGARHSGPAAAPWSLAWGQLPPGADLVEVDFRRWRRGVRVQACTVAEGFWVAEAGGRFRSVTCSAGATRVTARVARAPRARGGGPGAA
;
A
#
# COMPACT_ATOMS: atom_id res chain seq x y z
N MET A 1 -24.54 20.19 -68.93
CA MET A 1 -25.89 19.67 -68.59
C MET A 1 -25.71 18.28 -68.04
N GLU A 2 -26.44 17.98 -66.97
CA GLU A 2 -26.46 16.74 -66.16
C GLU A 2 -25.26 16.57 -65.20
N CYS A 3 -25.34 16.95 -63.91
CA CYS A 3 -26.15 16.46 -62.76
C CYS A 3 -25.51 15.22 -62.11
N GLY A 4 -24.82 15.39 -60.97
CA GLY A 4 -25.26 14.88 -59.66
C GLY A 4 -24.25 13.85 -59.13
N GLY A 5 -23.93 13.67 -57.86
CA GLY A 5 -24.37 14.22 -56.58
C GLY A 5 -23.69 13.34 -55.51
N VAL A 6 -23.06 13.96 -54.51
CA VAL A 6 -22.54 13.28 -53.31
C VAL A 6 -23.65 13.25 -52.26
N LEU A 7 -23.97 12.07 -51.73
CA LEU A 7 -24.80 11.76 -50.54
C LEU A 7 -24.36 10.34 -50.10
N MET A 8 -23.57 10.12 -49.04
CA MET A 8 -23.89 10.11 -47.61
C MET A 8 -25.19 9.39 -47.19
N SER A 9 -24.98 8.40 -46.31
CA SER A 9 -25.93 7.66 -45.43
C SER A 9 -26.69 6.50 -46.09
N ASP A 10 -26.85 5.32 -45.47
CA ASP A 10 -27.20 5.09 -44.06
C ASP A 10 -26.86 3.67 -43.54
N GLU A 11 -26.48 3.64 -42.26
CA GLU A 11 -26.82 2.69 -41.20
C GLU A 11 -27.21 1.22 -41.51
N ARG A 12 -26.38 0.28 -41.04
CA ARG A 12 -26.89 -0.93 -40.33
C ARG A 12 -26.00 -1.27 -39.15
N SER A 13 -26.50 -0.92 -37.98
CA SER A 13 -26.15 -1.50 -36.68
C SER A 13 -26.35 -3.01 -36.69
N HIS A 14 -25.33 -3.78 -36.31
CA HIS A 14 -25.53 -5.05 -35.61
C HIS A 14 -24.38 -5.30 -34.62
N THR A 15 -24.78 -5.30 -33.36
CA THR A 15 -24.11 -5.77 -32.16
C THR A 15 -23.42 -7.13 -32.34
N GLY A 16 -22.19 -7.26 -31.85
CA GLY A 16 -21.48 -8.53 -31.80
C GLY A 16 -20.31 -8.52 -30.82
N LEU A 17 -20.62 -8.45 -29.51
CA LEU A 17 -19.72 -8.96 -28.48
C LEU A 17 -19.73 -10.49 -28.54
N PRO A 18 -18.57 -11.13 -28.37
CA PRO A 18 -18.53 -12.23 -27.40
C PRO A 18 -17.51 -12.02 -26.28
N SER A 19 -18.00 -12.33 -25.09
CA SER A 19 -17.32 -12.39 -23.80
C SER A 19 -16.28 -13.54 -23.67
N PRO A 20 -15.51 -13.57 -22.56
CA PRO A 20 -14.15 -14.08 -22.49
C PRO A 20 -13.98 -15.46 -21.81
N PHE A 21 -12.76 -15.98 -21.91
CA PHE A 21 -12.13 -17.08 -21.16
C PHE A 21 -12.50 -18.54 -21.53
N PRO A 22 -11.50 -19.34 -21.95
CA PRO A 22 -11.41 -20.74 -21.55
C PRO A 22 -10.63 -20.84 -20.23
N GLY A 23 -11.28 -21.41 -19.22
CA GLY A 23 -10.70 -21.77 -17.93
C GLY A 23 -9.78 -23.00 -17.99
N GLY A 24 -8.96 -23.15 -16.94
CA GLY A 24 -8.15 -24.35 -16.69
C GLY A 24 -6.96 -24.10 -15.76
N ARG A 25 -7.21 -23.85 -14.47
CA ARG A 25 -6.92 -24.73 -13.31
C ARG A 25 -5.42 -25.01 -13.03
N GLY A 26 -4.92 -24.39 -11.95
CA GLY A 26 -3.69 -24.76 -11.23
C GLY A 26 -3.73 -24.16 -9.80
N PRO A 27 -3.32 -24.91 -8.76
CA PRO A 27 -3.69 -24.64 -7.37
C PRO A 27 -2.75 -23.60 -6.74
N TRP A 28 -3.20 -22.35 -6.68
CA TRP A 28 -2.61 -21.31 -5.84
C TRP A 28 -3.61 -20.86 -4.79
N ASP A 29 -4.22 -21.81 -4.07
CA ASP A 29 -4.81 -21.55 -2.76
C ASP A 29 -3.67 -21.33 -1.76
N GLY A 30 -2.90 -20.27 -1.99
CA GLY A 30 -1.91 -19.73 -1.08
C GLY A 30 -2.48 -18.45 -0.54
N ALA A 31 -3.40 -18.59 0.41
CA ALA A 31 -4.02 -17.55 1.22
C ALA A 31 -3.19 -16.25 1.22
N GLY A 32 -3.63 -15.28 0.41
CA GLY A 32 -3.36 -13.89 0.71
C GLY A 32 -3.85 -13.69 2.13
N GLY A 33 -2.92 -13.45 3.04
CA GLY A 33 -3.23 -13.15 4.43
C GLY A 33 -3.89 -11.78 4.53
N GLU A 34 -5.08 -11.66 3.95
CA GLU A 34 -6.06 -10.61 4.24
C GLU A 34 -6.68 -10.93 5.59
N GLY A 35 -5.85 -10.97 6.63
CA GLY A 35 -6.36 -10.85 7.99
C GLY A 35 -6.89 -9.42 8.13
N PRO A 36 -8.12 -9.20 8.63
CA PRO A 36 -8.59 -7.84 8.87
C PRO A 36 -7.62 -7.14 9.82
N LEU A 37 -7.30 -5.90 9.50
CA LEU A 37 -6.54 -4.99 10.35
C LEU A 37 -7.19 -4.99 11.74
N ARG A 38 -6.43 -5.42 12.76
CA ARG A 38 -6.96 -5.53 14.12
C ARG A 38 -6.67 -4.25 14.88
N THR A 39 -7.72 -3.49 15.15
CA THR A 39 -7.69 -2.39 16.13
C THR A 39 -7.54 -3.00 17.52
N LEU A 40 -6.45 -2.69 18.22
CA LEU A 40 -6.17 -3.25 19.56
C LEU A 40 -6.79 -2.40 20.67
N VAL A 41 -6.72 -1.09 20.51
CA VAL A 41 -7.35 -0.03 21.32
C VAL A 41 -7.68 1.14 20.38
N PRO A 42 -8.52 2.12 20.77
CA PRO A 42 -8.69 3.33 19.97
C PRO A 42 -7.30 3.93 19.70
N ASN A 43 -6.95 4.15 18.43
CA ASN A 43 -5.67 4.67 17.96
C ASN A 43 -4.50 3.68 17.82
N GLU A 44 -4.69 2.37 18.01
CA GLU A 44 -3.64 1.39 17.74
C GLU A 44 -4.07 0.34 16.72
N LEU A 45 -3.19 0.09 15.76
CA LEU A 45 -3.38 -0.86 14.70
C LEU A 45 -2.22 -1.84 14.63
N ARG A 46 -2.50 -3.14 14.74
CA ARG A 46 -1.49 -4.18 14.50
C ARG A 46 -1.59 -4.75 13.10
N LEU A 47 -0.46 -4.73 12.39
CA LEU A 47 -0.39 -5.26 11.04
C LEU A 47 -0.31 -6.80 11.02
N PRO A 48 -1.12 -7.47 10.20
CA PRO A 48 -1.29 -8.91 10.25
C PRO A 48 -0.05 -9.70 9.81
N LEU A 49 0.73 -9.22 8.82
CA LEU A 49 1.86 -9.98 8.27
C LEU A 49 3.18 -9.67 9.00
N SER A 50 3.44 -8.41 9.29
CA SER A 50 4.68 -7.95 9.95
C SER A 50 4.61 -8.02 11.47
N GLY A 51 3.41 -7.98 12.05
CA GLY A 51 3.20 -7.84 13.48
C GLY A 51 3.62 -6.46 14.02
N TRP A 52 3.94 -5.50 13.15
CA TRP A 52 4.28 -4.14 13.54
C TRP A 52 3.06 -3.42 14.11
N LEU A 53 3.31 -2.44 14.97
CA LEU A 53 2.29 -1.65 15.64
C LEU A 53 2.32 -0.24 15.07
N LEU A 54 1.17 0.25 14.62
CA LEU A 54 0.95 1.65 14.33
C LEU A 54 0.14 2.25 15.46
N ARG A 55 0.52 3.45 15.89
CA ARG A 55 -0.18 4.20 16.92
C ARG A 55 -0.43 5.62 16.48
N ILE A 56 -1.62 6.15 16.75
CA ILE A 56 -1.93 7.56 16.60
C ILE A 56 -1.73 8.24 17.94
N ALA A 57 -0.60 8.91 18.07
CA ALA A 57 -0.28 9.75 19.20
C ALA A 57 -0.78 11.20 18.97
N ARG A 58 -0.76 12.00 20.03
CA ARG A 58 -0.95 13.46 19.93
C ARG A 58 0.41 14.13 19.96
N GLY A 59 0.77 14.80 18.88
CA GLY A 59 1.97 15.63 18.80
C GLY A 59 1.77 16.99 19.47
N SER A 60 2.77 17.86 19.32
CA SER A 60 2.71 19.25 19.77
C SER A 60 1.55 20.00 19.10
N ALA A 61 0.81 20.78 19.90
CA ALA A 61 -0.45 21.44 19.55
C ALA A 61 -1.64 20.50 19.26
N GLY A 62 -1.61 19.25 19.75
CA GLY A 62 -2.74 18.32 19.67
C GLY A 62 -2.96 17.68 18.30
N ARG A 63 -2.05 17.92 17.34
CA ARG A 63 -2.11 17.33 16.00
C ARG A 63 -1.88 15.82 16.07
N PRO A 64 -2.61 15.00 15.29
CA PRO A 64 -2.37 13.57 15.25
C PRO A 64 -0.96 13.29 14.71
N ALA A 65 -0.31 12.27 15.27
CA ALA A 65 1.00 11.81 14.84
C ALA A 65 0.95 10.30 14.64
N LEU A 66 1.31 9.82 13.45
CA LEU A 66 1.48 8.41 13.19
C LEU A 66 2.84 7.96 13.70
N GLU A 67 2.84 7.05 14.65
CA GLU A 67 4.04 6.34 15.11
C GLU A 67 4.07 4.94 14.50
N VAL A 68 5.23 4.56 13.94
CA VAL A 68 5.46 3.23 13.37
C VAL A 68 6.46 2.47 14.24
N HIS A 69 5.99 1.41 14.88
CA HIS A 69 6.77 0.61 15.82
C HIS A 69 7.04 -0.79 15.26
N SER A 70 8.28 -1.24 15.42
CA SER A 70 8.66 -2.64 15.24
C SER A 70 9.01 -3.28 16.58
N ALA A 71 9.32 -4.57 16.55
CA ALA A 71 9.92 -5.25 17.70
C ALA A 71 11.28 -4.63 18.16
N ALA A 72 11.94 -3.83 17.32
CA ALA A 72 13.17 -3.11 17.69
C ALA A 72 12.91 -1.74 18.32
N GLY A 73 11.65 -1.30 18.41
CA GLY A 73 11.23 0.01 18.91
C GLY A 73 10.57 0.90 17.85
N LEU A 74 10.43 2.19 18.19
CA LEU A 74 9.90 3.24 17.33
C LEU A 74 10.86 3.52 16.15
N LEU A 75 10.34 3.47 14.92
CA LEU A 75 11.12 3.64 13.70
C LEU A 75 10.87 4.94 12.97
N ASP A 76 9.63 5.40 12.98
CA ASP A 76 9.24 6.61 12.28
C ASP A 76 8.08 7.29 13.02
N VAL A 77 8.06 8.62 12.92
CA VAL A 77 6.98 9.47 13.40
C VAL A 77 6.62 10.43 12.28
N SER A 78 5.35 10.45 11.90
CA SER A 78 4.82 11.36 10.89
C SER A 78 3.74 12.24 11.49
N VAL A 79 3.81 13.55 11.23
CA VAL A 79 2.80 14.54 11.66
C VAL A 79 2.28 15.23 10.40
N PRO A 80 0.96 15.39 10.20
CA PRO A 80 0.41 16.06 9.03
C PRO A 80 0.96 17.48 8.93
N SER A 81 1.43 17.83 7.73
CA SER A 81 1.91 19.15 7.39
C SER A 81 1.30 19.58 6.07
N THR A 82 0.72 20.78 6.03
CA THR A 82 0.20 21.38 4.80
C THR A 82 1.33 21.93 3.92
N LEU A 83 2.53 22.17 4.48
CA LEU A 83 3.66 22.76 3.77
C LEU A 83 4.53 21.71 3.06
N SER A 84 4.56 20.48 3.57
CA SER A 84 5.34 19.39 2.98
C SER A 84 4.70 18.05 3.31
N VAL A 85 3.92 17.54 2.36
CA VAL A 85 3.29 16.23 2.46
C VAL A 85 4.23 15.18 1.89
N SER A 86 4.63 14.23 2.73
CA SER A 86 5.40 13.07 2.32
C SER A 86 4.47 11.91 1.99
N ALA A 87 3.99 11.91 0.74
CA ALA A 87 3.04 10.90 0.26
C ALA A 87 3.53 9.47 0.46
N LEU A 88 4.85 9.25 0.40
CA LEU A 88 5.51 7.99 0.75
C LEU A 88 6.65 8.29 1.72
N ARG A 89 6.47 7.96 3.00
CA ARG A 89 7.41 8.30 4.07
C ARG A 89 8.40 7.17 4.35
N GLY A 90 7.91 5.94 4.34
CA GLY A 90 8.73 4.78 4.64
C GLY A 90 8.22 3.50 3.98
N ALA A 91 9.16 2.58 3.74
CA ALA A 91 8.86 1.26 3.24
C ALA A 91 9.89 0.24 3.75
N ARG A 92 9.41 -0.91 4.21
CA ARG A 92 10.22 -1.97 4.81
C ARG A 92 9.79 -3.36 4.38
N HIS A 93 10.73 -4.31 4.39
CA HIS A 93 10.44 -5.72 4.17
C HIS A 93 11.10 -6.59 5.25
N SER A 94 10.51 -7.77 5.48
CA SER A 94 11.06 -8.83 6.34
C SER A 94 12.53 -9.18 6.06
N GLY A 95 13.25 -9.62 7.09
CA GLY A 95 14.58 -10.21 6.94
C GLY A 95 14.52 -11.67 6.43
N PRO A 96 15.67 -12.27 6.04
CA PRO A 96 15.72 -13.61 5.44
C PRO A 96 15.11 -14.74 6.28
N ALA A 97 15.22 -14.64 7.61
CA ALA A 97 14.76 -15.65 8.56
C ALA A 97 13.28 -15.55 8.98
N ALA A 98 12.56 -14.52 8.53
CA ALA A 98 11.14 -14.31 8.87
C ALA A 98 10.23 -14.60 7.68
N ALA A 99 8.95 -14.88 7.95
CA ALA A 99 7.90 -14.98 6.93
C ALA A 99 7.94 -13.74 6.01
N PRO A 100 7.82 -13.91 4.68
CA PRO A 100 8.05 -12.82 3.74
C PRO A 100 6.88 -11.84 3.74
N TRP A 101 7.16 -10.59 4.14
CA TRP A 101 6.24 -9.46 4.04
C TRP A 101 6.97 -8.19 3.60
N SER A 102 6.20 -7.24 3.07
CA SER A 102 6.60 -5.86 2.79
C SER A 102 5.50 -4.90 3.20
N LEU A 103 5.91 -3.71 3.62
CA LEU A 103 5.08 -2.69 4.24
C LEU A 103 5.51 -1.33 3.69
N ALA A 104 4.55 -0.44 3.46
CA ALA A 104 4.79 0.97 3.17
C ALA A 104 3.78 1.84 3.91
N TRP A 105 4.17 3.07 4.22
CA TRP A 105 3.32 4.06 4.87
C TRP A 105 3.68 5.46 4.43
N GLY A 106 2.72 6.38 4.60
CA GLY A 106 2.90 7.76 4.23
C GLY A 106 1.76 8.64 4.71
N GLN A 107 1.81 9.89 4.27
CA GLN A 107 0.77 10.88 4.52
C GLN A 107 -0.19 10.89 3.34
N LEU A 108 -1.47 11.09 3.61
CA LEU A 108 -2.48 11.23 2.58
C LEU A 108 -2.36 12.63 1.94
N PRO A 109 -2.13 12.75 0.61
CA PRO A 109 -2.17 14.05 -0.05
C PRO A 109 -3.53 14.73 0.10
N PRO A 110 -3.60 16.07 0.21
CA PRO A 110 -4.86 16.79 0.27
C PRO A 110 -5.76 16.46 -0.92
N GLY A 111 -7.03 16.14 -0.65
CA GLY A 111 -8.02 15.79 -1.66
C GLY A 111 -7.87 14.38 -2.26
N ALA A 112 -6.96 13.56 -1.76
CA ALA A 112 -6.92 12.14 -2.10
C ALA A 112 -7.69 11.33 -1.06
N ASP A 113 -8.70 10.58 -1.49
CA ASP A 113 -9.46 9.69 -0.60
C ASP A 113 -8.94 8.23 -0.64
N LEU A 114 -8.12 7.93 -1.65
CA LEU A 114 -7.61 6.60 -1.94
C LEU A 114 -6.11 6.64 -2.22
N VAL A 115 -5.40 5.63 -1.72
CA VAL A 115 -4.00 5.36 -2.05
C VAL A 115 -3.86 3.96 -2.60
N GLU A 116 -3.36 3.84 -3.83
CA GLU A 116 -2.95 2.57 -4.43
C GLU A 116 -1.45 2.36 -4.25
N VAL A 117 -1.06 1.14 -3.88
CA VAL A 117 0.33 0.79 -3.63
C VAL A 117 0.73 -0.39 -4.50
N ASP A 118 1.75 -0.21 -5.33
CA ASP A 118 2.34 -1.24 -6.18
C ASP A 118 3.72 -1.63 -5.65
N PHE A 119 3.80 -2.79 -5.01
CA PHE A 119 5.05 -3.39 -4.55
C PHE A 119 5.68 -4.21 -5.67
N ARG A 120 6.95 -3.93 -6.01
CA ARG A 120 7.65 -4.58 -7.14
C ARG A 120 8.96 -5.27 -6.76
N ARG A 121 9.20 -6.40 -7.40
CA ARG A 121 10.48 -7.12 -7.43
C ARG A 121 10.66 -7.82 -8.77
N TRP A 122 11.63 -7.38 -9.57
CA TRP A 122 11.92 -7.95 -10.89
C TRP A 122 10.63 -8.02 -11.73
N ARG A 123 10.25 -9.23 -12.20
CA ARG A 123 9.05 -9.49 -13.00
C ARG A 123 7.78 -9.73 -12.18
N ARG A 124 7.84 -9.60 -10.85
CA ARG A 124 6.70 -9.78 -9.94
C ARG A 124 6.30 -8.44 -9.36
N GLY A 125 4.99 -8.22 -9.28
CA GLY A 125 4.40 -7.06 -8.63
C GLY A 125 3.08 -7.46 -7.96
N VAL A 126 2.72 -6.74 -6.91
CA VAL A 126 1.42 -6.85 -6.25
C VAL A 126 0.91 -5.44 -6.03
N ARG A 127 -0.32 -5.20 -6.48
CA ARG A 127 -1.05 -3.97 -6.18
C ARG A 127 -2.00 -4.23 -5.03
N VAL A 128 -1.99 -3.36 -4.04
CA VAL A 128 -2.91 -3.37 -2.91
C VAL A 128 -3.48 -1.97 -2.71
N GLN A 129 -4.72 -1.91 -2.22
CA GLN A 129 -5.29 -0.68 -1.71
C GLN A 129 -4.74 -0.45 -0.29
N ALA A 130 -4.26 0.76 -0.02
CA ALA A 130 -3.83 1.12 1.33
C ALA A 130 -5.03 1.31 2.26
N CYS A 131 -4.81 1.03 3.55
CA CYS A 131 -5.72 1.42 4.60
C CYS A 131 -5.43 2.85 5.05
N THR A 132 -6.45 3.70 5.05
CA THR A 132 -6.39 5.04 5.63
C THR A 132 -6.46 4.96 7.16
N VAL A 133 -5.57 5.69 7.83
CA VAL A 133 -5.46 5.73 9.29
C VAL A 133 -5.59 7.18 9.75
N ALA A 134 -6.56 7.43 10.64
CA ALA A 134 -6.84 8.75 11.22
C ALA A 134 -6.93 9.89 10.19
N GLU A 135 -7.52 9.60 9.02
CA GLU A 135 -7.85 10.54 7.92
C GLU A 135 -6.68 11.33 7.30
N GLY A 136 -5.46 11.21 7.82
CA GLY A 136 -4.28 11.95 7.35
C GLY A 136 -3.11 11.04 6.95
N PHE A 137 -3.22 9.74 7.20
CA PHE A 137 -2.16 8.78 6.93
C PHE A 137 -2.69 7.55 6.21
N TRP A 138 -1.77 6.78 5.65
CA TRP A 138 -2.09 5.50 5.05
C TRP A 138 -1.00 4.47 5.35
N VAL A 139 -1.40 3.20 5.32
CA VAL A 139 -0.51 2.05 5.44
C VAL A 139 -0.93 0.95 4.48
N ALA A 140 0.04 0.26 3.88
CA ALA A 140 -0.20 -0.89 3.02
C ALA A 140 0.77 -2.02 3.34
N GLU A 141 0.25 -3.24 3.43
CA GLU A 141 1.03 -4.44 3.70
C GLU A 141 0.74 -5.51 2.64
N ALA A 142 1.79 -6.22 2.21
CA ALA A 142 1.69 -7.28 1.22
C ALA A 142 2.60 -8.46 1.58
N GLY A 143 2.12 -9.67 1.27
CA GLY A 143 2.93 -10.87 1.35
C GLY A 143 4.04 -10.86 0.30
N GLY A 144 5.27 -11.20 0.70
CA GLY A 144 6.44 -11.20 -0.18
C GLY A 144 7.50 -10.18 0.21
N ARG A 145 8.71 -10.34 -0.35
CA ARG A 145 9.82 -9.39 -0.19
C ARG A 145 9.99 -8.61 -1.49
N PHE A 146 9.64 -7.34 -1.46
CA PHE A 146 9.72 -6.44 -2.60
C PHE A 146 10.92 -5.50 -2.47
N ARG A 147 11.38 -4.94 -3.61
CA ARG A 147 12.58 -4.08 -3.68
C ARG A 147 12.23 -2.61 -3.86
N SER A 148 11.06 -2.33 -4.41
CA SER A 148 10.54 -0.99 -4.60
C SER A 148 9.04 -0.98 -4.35
N VAL A 149 8.54 0.19 -4.01
CA VAL A 149 7.12 0.45 -3.85
C VAL A 149 6.79 1.76 -4.56
N THR A 150 5.69 1.77 -5.30
CA THR A 150 5.11 2.97 -5.89
C THR A 150 3.77 3.25 -5.23
N CYS A 151 3.62 4.45 -4.69
CA CYS A 151 2.38 4.98 -4.15
C CYS A 151 1.75 5.90 -5.18
N SER A 152 0.45 5.76 -5.42
CA SER A 152 -0.36 6.65 -6.26
C SER A 152 -1.56 7.14 -5.46
N ALA A 153 -1.74 8.46 -5.38
CA ALA A 153 -2.82 9.12 -4.64
C ALA A 153 -3.22 10.41 -5.36
N GLY A 154 -4.38 10.40 -6.03
CA GLY A 154 -4.78 11.48 -6.94
C GLY A 154 -3.73 11.73 -8.02
N ALA A 155 -3.29 12.99 -8.17
CA ALA A 155 -2.20 13.36 -9.10
C ALA A 155 -0.79 13.01 -8.57
N THR A 156 -0.66 12.60 -7.31
CA THR A 156 0.64 12.32 -6.70
C THR A 156 1.07 10.88 -6.98
N ARG A 157 2.29 10.72 -7.49
CA ARG A 157 2.92 9.40 -7.67
C ARG A 157 4.36 9.43 -7.19
N VAL A 158 4.70 8.57 -6.23
CA VAL A 158 6.04 8.51 -5.63
C VAL A 158 6.53 7.07 -5.61
N THR A 159 7.79 6.86 -5.98
CA THR A 159 8.45 5.54 -5.92
C THR A 159 9.63 5.59 -4.98
N ALA A 160 9.77 4.59 -4.10
CA ALA A 160 10.92 4.45 -3.22
C ALA A 160 11.41 3.00 -3.14
N ARG A 161 12.62 2.84 -2.58
CA ARG A 161 13.17 1.53 -2.23
C ARG A 161 12.52 1.01 -0.95
N VAL A 162 12.25 -0.29 -0.93
CA VAL A 162 11.81 -0.99 0.27
C VAL A 162 13.06 -1.48 0.99
N ALA A 163 13.38 -0.88 2.15
CA ALA A 163 14.57 -1.27 2.89
C ALA A 163 14.28 -2.48 3.78
N ARG A 164 15.33 -3.12 4.29
CA ARG A 164 15.16 -4.22 5.23
C ARG A 164 14.68 -3.70 6.59
N ALA A 165 13.77 -4.43 7.24
CA ALA A 165 13.36 -4.19 8.61
C ALA A 165 14.54 -4.34 9.59
N PRO A 166 14.65 -3.48 10.62
CA PRO A 166 15.63 -3.64 11.68
C PRO A 166 15.39 -4.96 12.42
N ARG A 167 16.47 -5.59 12.87
CA ARG A 167 16.39 -6.77 13.74
C ARG A 167 16.06 -6.30 15.15
N ALA A 168 15.19 -7.02 15.84
CA ALA A 168 15.12 -6.89 17.30
C ALA A 168 16.52 -7.14 17.85
N ARG A 169 16.97 -6.28 18.78
CA ARG A 169 18.19 -6.58 19.54
C ARG A 169 17.87 -7.86 20.31
N GLY A 170 18.60 -8.94 20.03
CA GLY A 170 18.49 -10.15 20.83
C GLY A 170 18.84 -9.77 22.25
N GLY A 171 17.87 -9.84 23.16
CA GLY A 171 18.17 -9.96 24.57
C GLY A 171 18.93 -11.26 24.73
N GLY A 172 20.26 -11.17 24.80
CA GLY A 172 21.05 -12.29 25.28
C GLY A 172 20.61 -12.58 26.72
N PRO A 173 20.33 -13.83 27.09
CA PRO A 173 20.25 -14.19 28.50
C PRO A 173 21.67 -14.06 29.08
N GLY A 174 21.91 -13.07 29.94
CA GLY A 174 23.20 -12.96 30.64
C GLY A 174 23.58 -11.56 31.11
N ALA A 175 22.95 -11.11 32.18
CA ALA A 175 23.55 -10.20 33.17
C ALA A 175 22.73 -10.30 34.46
N ALA A 176 22.95 -11.38 35.20
CA ALA A 176 22.67 -11.50 36.62
C ALA A 176 23.89 -12.18 37.25
#